data_AF-A0A1F8PI81-F1
#
_entry.id   AF-A0A1F8PI81-F1
#
_cell.length_a   1.000
_cell.length_b   1.000
_cell.length_c   1.000
_cell.angle_alpha   90.00
_cell.angle_beta   90.00
_cell.angle_gamma   90.00
#
_symmetry.space_group_name_H-M   'P 1'
#
loop_
_entity.id
_entity.type
_entity.pdbx_description
1 polymer ?
#
loop_
_entity_poly.entity_id
_entity_poly.type
_entity_poly.pdbx_seq_one_letter_code
_entity_poly.pdbx_strand_id
1 'polypeptide(L)' 'MNIGLPVLICKGVSEIFEEGNVAKINIETGEVINLTKGMTLQGENLSPDSPPAQILKAGGLSAFMRQELG' A
#
# COMPACT_ATOMS: atom_id res chain seq x y z
N MET A 1 3.25 -9.40 -0.82
CA MET A 1 1.97 -10.07 -0.48
C MET A 1 2.11 -11.37 0.28
N ASN A 2 2.95 -12.32 -0.14
CA ASN A 2 3.09 -13.61 0.57
C ASN A 2 3.34 -13.46 2.09
N ILE A 3 4.10 -12.44 2.49
CA ILE A 3 4.45 -12.12 3.88
C ILE A 3 3.68 -10.93 4.48
N GLY A 4 2.61 -10.45 3.84
CA GLY A 4 1.83 -9.31 4.36
C GLY A 4 2.49 -7.93 4.24
N LEU A 5 3.57 -7.78 3.45
CA LEU A 5 4.16 -6.48 3.16
C LEU A 5 3.32 -5.70 2.11
N PRO A 6 2.84 -4.49 2.42
CA PRO A 6 2.14 -3.63 1.47
C PRO A 6 3.09 -3.06 0.42
N VAL A 7 2.63 -3.01 -0.83
CA VAL A 7 3.35 -2.42 -1.97
C VAL A 7 2.36 -1.61 -2.80
N LEU A 8 2.76 -0.41 -3.21
CA LEU A 8 1.97 0.49 -4.03
C LEU A 8 2.82 0.95 -5.23
N ILE A 9 2.30 0.83 -6.44
CA ILE A 9 2.94 1.38 -7.63
C ILE A 9 2.52 2.85 -7.74
N CYS A 10 3.48 3.77 -7.75
CA CYS A 10 3.22 5.20 -7.85
C CYS A 10 4.23 5.87 -8.79
N LYS A 11 3.77 6.32 -9.95
CA LYS A 11 4.60 7.01 -10.94
C LYS A 11 5.00 8.40 -10.42
N GLY A 12 6.27 8.76 -10.57
CA GLY A 12 6.81 10.05 -10.13
C GLY A 12 7.15 10.13 -8.64
N VAL A 13 6.99 9.04 -7.88
CA VAL A 13 7.24 9.05 -6.42
C VAL A 13 8.68 9.43 -6.07
N SER A 14 9.66 9.03 -6.88
CA SER A 14 11.07 9.37 -6.68
C SER A 14 11.39 10.84 -6.91
N GLU A 15 10.53 11.58 -7.62
CA GLU A 15 10.73 13.00 -7.90
C GLU A 15 10.27 13.87 -6.73
N ILE A 16 9.32 13.37 -5.93
CA ILE A 16 8.74 14.15 -4.83
C ILE A 16 9.28 13.77 -3.45
N PHE A 17 10.01 12.66 -3.30
CA PHE A 17 10.56 12.21 -2.02
C PHE A 17 12.08 12.22 -1.99
N GLU A 18 12.62 12.53 -0.81
CA GLU A 18 14.03 12.38 -0.45
C GLU A 18 14.14 11.61 0.87
N GLU A 19 15.34 11.10 1.16
CA GLU A 19 15.61 10.44 2.43
C GLU A 19 15.25 11.37 3.62
N GLY A 20 14.61 10.80 4.63
CA GLY A 20 14.14 11.55 5.81
C GLY A 20 12.82 12.29 5.65
N ASN A 21 12.21 12.33 4.46
CA ASN A 21 10.87 12.89 4.28
C ASN A 21 9.81 12.00 4.95
N VAL A 22 8.74 12.63 5.45
CA VAL A 22 7.60 11.93 6.06
C VAL A 22 6.50 11.71 5.03
N ALA A 23 6.16 10.44 4.80
CA ALA A 23 5.10 10.05 3.89
C ALA A 23 3.81 9.71 4.65
N LYS A 24 2.66 10.10 4.10
CA LYS A 24 1.35 9.58 4.46
C LYS A 24 0.77 8.89 3.24
N ILE A 25 0.53 7.58 3.36
CA ILE A 25 0.06 6.75 2.25
C ILE A 25 -1.28 6.14 2.61
N ASN A 26 -2.26 6.26 1.72
CA ASN A 26 -3.49 5.50 1.78
C ASN A 26 -3.48 4.43 0.67
N ILE A 27 -3.22 3.19 1.05
CA ILE A 27 -3.10 2.06 0.11
C ILE A 27 -4.42 1.74 -0.60
N GLU A 28 -5.55 1.94 0.07
CA GLU A 28 -6.88 1.62 -0.46
C GLU A 28 -7.33 2.61 -1.55
N THR A 29 -6.98 3.88 -1.40
CA THR A 29 -7.29 4.94 -2.38
C THR A 29 -6.15 5.19 -3.35
N GLY A 30 -4.92 4.80 -3.01
CA GLY A 30 -3.70 5.13 -3.75
C GLY A 30 -3.14 6.53 -3.48
N GLU A 31 -3.71 7.31 -2.54
CA GLU A 31 -3.21 8.64 -2.20
C GLU A 31 -1.81 8.55 -1.54
N VAL A 32 -0.85 9.30 -2.09
CA VAL A 32 0.54 9.37 -1.64
C VAL A 32 0.88 10.83 -1.34
N ILE A 33 1.09 11.17 -0.07
CA ILE A 33 1.39 12.53 0.37
C ILE A 33 2.80 12.59 0.96
N ASN A 34 3.65 13.46 0.41
CA ASN A 34 4.85 13.92 1.10
C ASN A 34 4.48 15.07 2.04
N LEU A 35 4.37 14.78 3.34
CA LEU A 35 4.00 15.77 4.35
C LEU A 35 5.09 16.81 4.57
N THR A 36 6.36 16.46 4.33
CA THR A 36 7.50 17.39 4.47
C THR A 36 7.49 18.46 3.38
N LYS A 37 7.14 18.09 2.14
CA LYS A 37 7.15 19.00 0.98
C LYS A 37 5.78 19.53 0.59
N GLY A 38 4.70 19.01 1.17
CA GLY A 38 3.32 19.39 0.84
C GLY A 38 2.88 18.97 -0.57
N MET A 39 3.46 17.88 -1.10
CA MET A 39 3.17 17.36 -2.44
C MET A 39 2.33 16.08 -2.35
N THR A 40 1.44 15.90 -3.33
CA THR A 40 0.56 14.73 -3.42
C THR A 40 0.65 14.09 -4.80
N LEU A 41 0.65 12.76 -4.82
CA LEU A 41 0.54 11.93 -6.02
C LEU A 41 -0.60 10.91 -5.86
N GLN A 42 -1.01 10.36 -6.99
CA GLN A 42 -1.98 9.28 -7.07
C GLN A 42 -1.29 8.02 -7.60
N GLY A 43 -1.19 7.00 -6.77
CA GLY A 43 -0.73 5.66 -7.14
C GLY A 43 -1.87 4.75 -7.61
N GLU A 44 -1.48 3.53 -8.03
CA GLU A 44 -2.41 2.45 -8.34
C GLU A 44 -3.04 1.91 -7.05
N ASN A 45 -4.34 2.07 -6.90
CA ASN A 45 -5.02 1.73 -5.66
C ASN A 45 -5.15 0.22 -5.45
N LEU A 46 -5.03 -0.21 -4.19
CA LEU A 46 -5.32 -1.59 -3.80
C LEU A 46 -6.77 -1.67 -3.32
N SER A 47 -7.69 -1.93 -4.24
CA SER A 47 -9.13 -1.96 -3.94
C SER A 47 -9.43 -2.88 -2.75
N PRO A 48 -10.18 -2.44 -1.72
CA PRO A 48 -10.37 -3.16 -0.45
C PRO A 48 -10.93 -4.59 -0.61
N ASP A 49 -11.75 -4.80 -1.63
CA ASP A 49 -12.44 -6.07 -1.91
C ASP A 49 -11.62 -7.00 -2.82
N SER A 50 -10.44 -6.56 -3.26
CA SER A 50 -9.57 -7.39 -4.09
C SER A 50 -8.92 -8.51 -3.25
N PRO A 51 -8.72 -9.72 -3.81
CA PRO A 51 -8.00 -10.79 -3.11
C PRO A 51 -6.61 -10.35 -2.58
N PRO A 52 -5.81 -9.57 -3.33
CA PRO A 52 -4.61 -8.92 -2.81
C PRO A 52 -4.79 -8.12 -1.50
N ALA A 53 -5.83 -7.29 -1.41
CA ALA A 53 -6.11 -6.48 -0.22
C ALA A 53 -6.51 -7.36 0.98
N GLN A 54 -7.33 -8.38 0.74
CA GLN A 54 -7.74 -9.34 1.77
C GLN A 54 -6.55 -10.14 2.31
N ILE A 55 -5.68 -10.63 1.42
CA ILE A 55 -4.44 -11.33 1.79
C ILE A 55 -3.54 -10.42 2.64
N LEU A 56 -3.41 -9.15 2.24
CA LEU A 56 -2.63 -8.17 2.98
C LEU A 56 -3.21 -7.91 4.37
N LYS A 57 -4.54 -7.72 4.49
CA LYS A 57 -5.26 -7.54 5.76
C LYS A 57 -5.14 -8.77 6.68
N ALA A 58 -5.09 -9.97 6.12
CA ALA A 58 -4.87 -11.20 6.86
C ALA A 58 -3.41 -11.37 7.33
N GLY A 59 -2.48 -10.49 6.93
CA GLY A 59 -1.06 -10.57 7.29
C GLY A 59 -0.24 -11.47 6.37
N GLY A 60 -0.77 -11.84 5.20
CA GLY A 60 -0.09 -12.65 4.20
C GLY A 60 -0.89 -13.87 3.77
N LEU A 61 -0.40 -14.52 2.71
CA LEU A 61 -1.16 -15.56 2.01
C LEU A 61 -1.42 -16.78 2.89
N SER A 62 -0.43 -17.23 3.67
CA SER A 62 -0.59 -18.39 4.55
C SER A 62 -1.61 -18.15 5.66
N ALA A 63 -1.70 -16.92 6.17
CA ALA A 63 -2.69 -16.56 7.19
C ALA A 63 -4.09 -16.49 6.59
N PHE A 64 -4.23 -15.88 5.41
CA PHE A 64 -5.48 -15.84 4.65
C PHE A 64 -6.02 -17.25 4.36
N MET A 65 -5.18 -18.15 3.84
CA MET A 65 -5.58 -19.53 3.53
C MET A 65 -6.04 -20.31 4.77
N ARG A 66 -5.47 -20.03 5.96
CA ARG A 66 -5.91 -20.64 7.22
C ARG A 66 -7.28 -20.12 7.68
N GLN A 67 -7.63 -18.87 7.35
CA GLN A 67 -8.95 -18.30 7.68
C GLN A 67 -10.03 -18.85 6.76
N GLU A 68 -9.73 -19.03 5.47
CA GLU A 68 -10.71 -19.48 4.47
C GLU A 68 -10.97 -20.99 4.49
N LEU A 69 -9.97 -21.80 4.89
CA LEU A 69 -10.04 -23.26 4.86
C LEU A 69 -10.12 -23.90 6.26
N GLY A 70 -10.10 -23.08 7.32
CA GLY A 70 -10.10 -23.49 8.72
C GLY A 70 -11.49 -23.69 9.32
#